data_AF-A0A4P9XXD6-F1
#
_entry.id   AF-A0A4P9XXD6-F1
#
_cell.length_a   1.000
_cell.length_b   1.000
_cell.length_c   1.000
_cell.angle_alpha   90.00
_cell.angle_beta   90.00
_cell.angle_gamma   90.00
#
_symmetry.space_group_name_H-M   'P 1'
#
loop_
_entity.id
_entity.type
_entity.pdbx_description
1 polymer ?
#
loop_
_entity_poly.entity_id
_entity_poly.type
_entity_poly.pdbx_seq_one_letter_code
_entity_poly.pdbx_strand_id
1 'polypeptide(L)'
;MEAFLHEFDRLSSEDRIACMRQLARRLTYIERRRLLPSLQQGPLADEAPMTTWRLDALGLLPVELAVTILEYLPWRELLRCRRVCRRWRQITQLDALWKRMCQRHLSTGSVRTAKHWLAEHHGSSTNLPWETVFAWVVARERNWQKNRPARHYVNTAVHQSRVQKVRLLPRDRMLTGSYDRSLALWQLDMHGSANMLCKLECESVSALDVMD
;
A
#
# COMPACT_ATOMS: atom_id res chain seq x y z
N MET A 1 16.94 11.14 -10.11
CA MET A 1 15.81 10.81 -11.02
C MET A 1 14.64 11.78 -10.81
N GLU A 2 14.25 12.09 -9.57
CA GLU A 2 13.22 13.11 -9.28
C GLU A 2 13.61 14.53 -9.74
N ALA A 3 14.88 14.93 -9.56
CA ALA A 3 15.38 16.22 -10.06
C ALA A 3 15.24 16.37 -11.58
N PHE A 4 15.45 15.28 -12.33
CA PHE A 4 15.34 15.26 -13.78
C PHE A 4 13.89 15.44 -14.25
N LEU A 5 12.93 14.79 -13.60
CA LEU A 5 11.51 14.94 -13.92
C LEU A 5 11.00 16.35 -13.62
N HIS A 6 11.46 16.93 -12.51
CA HIS A 6 11.08 18.29 -12.10
C HIS A 6 11.67 19.38 -13.01
N GLU A 7 12.83 19.13 -13.60
CA GLU A 7 13.46 20.00 -14.59
C GLU A 7 12.82 19.82 -15.98
N PHE A 8 12.46 18.59 -16.36
CA PHE A 8 11.74 18.28 -17.59
C PHE A 8 10.34 18.93 -17.65
N ASP A 9 9.62 18.96 -16.53
CA ASP A 9 8.31 19.62 -16.43
C ASP A 9 8.38 21.15 -16.50
N ARG A 10 9.57 21.76 -16.35
CA ARG A 10 9.75 23.21 -16.53
C ARG A 10 10.07 23.62 -17.96
N LEU A 11 10.40 22.66 -18.83
CA LEU A 11 10.77 22.92 -20.21
C LEU A 11 9.55 23.23 -21.08
N SER A 12 9.75 24.05 -22.11
CA SER A 12 8.75 24.33 -23.14
C SER A 12 8.42 23.06 -23.95
N SER A 13 7.29 23.06 -24.65
CA SER A 13 6.85 21.92 -25.48
C SER A 13 7.92 21.50 -26.50
N GLU A 14 8.61 22.46 -27.10
CA GLU A 14 9.66 22.21 -28.10
C GLU A 14 10.93 21.63 -27.47
N ASP A 15 11.33 22.15 -26.30
CA ASP A 15 12.52 21.70 -25.58
C ASP A 15 12.34 20.30 -25.00
N ARG A 16 11.12 19.96 -24.55
CA ARG A 16 10.76 18.60 -24.13
C ARG A 16 10.92 17.61 -25.27
N ILE A 17 10.46 17.98 -26.47
CA ILE A 17 10.58 17.15 -27.67
C ILE A 17 12.06 16.99 -28.07
N ALA A 18 12.85 18.06 -28.03
CA ALA A 18 14.28 18.00 -28.31
C ALA A 18 15.04 17.12 -27.31
N CYS A 19 14.73 17.26 -26.02
CA CYS A 19 15.29 16.44 -24.94
C CYS A 19 14.95 14.95 -25.12
N MET A 20 13.68 14.64 -25.39
CA MET A 20 13.23 13.27 -25.66
C MET A 20 13.91 12.68 -26.91
N ARG A 21 14.13 13.48 -27.96
CA ARG A 21 14.89 13.07 -29.15
C ARG A 21 16.36 12.78 -28.81
N GLN A 22 16.99 13.58 -27.96
CA GLN A 22 18.39 13.38 -27.54
C GLN A 22 18.55 12.15 -26.65
N LEU A 23 17.57 11.87 -25.78
CA LEU A 23 17.52 10.63 -24.99
C LEU A 23 17.26 9.41 -25.85
N ALA A 24 16.33 9.49 -26.82
CA ALA A 24 16.10 8.43 -27.80
C ALA A 24 17.34 8.10 -28.63
N ARG A 25 18.22 9.10 -28.85
CA ARG A 25 19.54 8.87 -29.47
C ARG A 25 20.52 8.16 -28.54
N ARG A 26 20.35 8.17 -27.23
CA ARG A 26 21.22 7.45 -26.29
C ARG A 26 20.74 6.04 -25.95
N LEU A 27 19.53 5.68 -26.38
CA LEU A 27 18.98 4.34 -26.23
C LEU A 27 19.76 3.30 -27.06
N THR A 28 19.87 2.09 -26.51
CA THR A 28 20.57 0.95 -27.12
C THR A 28 19.92 0.53 -28.44
N TYR A 29 20.65 -0.19 -29.30
CA TYR A 29 20.18 -0.60 -30.64
C TYR A 29 18.80 -1.32 -30.60
N ILE A 30 18.55 -2.13 -29.58
CA ILE A 30 17.28 -2.87 -29.39
C ILE A 30 16.13 -1.91 -29.06
N GLU A 31 16.38 -0.90 -28.22
CA GLU A 31 15.40 0.12 -27.85
C GLU A 31 15.12 1.08 -29.02
N ARG A 32 16.16 1.49 -29.76
CA ARG A 32 16.03 2.27 -31.01
C ARG A 32 15.22 1.54 -32.07
N ARG A 33 15.48 0.25 -32.31
CA ARG A 33 14.78 -0.54 -33.35
C ARG A 33 13.28 -0.73 -33.04
N ARG A 34 12.89 -0.60 -31.77
CA ARG A 34 11.48 -0.67 -31.32
C ARG A 34 10.77 0.68 -31.34
N LEU A 35 11.48 1.80 -31.25
CA LEU A 35 10.94 3.16 -31.22
C LEU A 35 11.01 3.90 -32.58
N LEU A 36 11.88 3.46 -33.50
CA LEU A 36 12.09 4.10 -34.81
C LEU A 36 10.87 4.13 -35.75
N PRO A 37 9.99 3.10 -35.81
CA PRO A 37 8.84 3.13 -36.73
C PRO A 37 7.85 4.27 -36.46
N SER A 38 7.81 4.80 -35.23
CA SER A 38 6.87 5.85 -34.81
C SER A 38 7.43 7.26 -34.80
N LEU A 39 8.76 7.45 -34.86
CA LEU A 39 9.40 8.77 -35.00
C LEU A 39 9.58 9.21 -36.46
N GLN A 40 9.52 8.27 -37.41
CA GLN A 40 9.73 8.55 -38.85
C GLN A 40 8.44 8.80 -39.64
N GLN A 41 7.25 8.65 -39.03
CA GLN A 41 5.99 8.98 -39.70
C GLN A 41 5.71 10.49 -39.63
N GLY A 42 6.42 11.25 -40.47
CA GLY A 42 5.88 12.48 -41.03
C GLY A 42 4.81 12.15 -42.08
N PRO A 43 3.82 13.03 -42.32
CA PRO A 43 2.67 12.72 -43.15
C PRO A 43 3.10 12.74 -44.62
N LEU A 44 3.23 11.57 -45.24
CA LEU A 44 3.36 11.45 -46.68
C LEU A 44 2.52 10.27 -47.17
N ALA A 45 1.56 10.64 -48.01
CA ALA A 45 0.74 9.84 -48.90
C ALA A 45 -0.37 8.97 -48.28
N ASP A 46 -1.59 9.40 -48.63
CA ASP A 46 -2.85 8.70 -48.83
C ASP A 46 -2.92 7.18 -48.57
N GLU A 47 -4.05 6.80 -47.95
CA GLU A 47 -4.65 5.45 -48.03
C GLU A 47 -3.86 4.32 -47.34
N ALA A 48 -3.73 4.41 -46.01
CA ALA A 48 -3.60 3.21 -45.18
C ALA A 48 -4.52 3.34 -43.94
N PRO A 49 -5.36 2.35 -43.63
CA PRO A 49 -6.24 2.43 -42.47
C PRO A 49 -5.37 2.53 -41.22
N MET A 50 -5.41 3.69 -40.56
CA MET A 50 -4.96 4.02 -39.20
C MET A 50 -4.58 2.79 -38.36
N THR A 51 -3.40 2.20 -38.61
CA THR A 51 -2.81 1.13 -37.79
C THR A 51 -1.93 1.75 -36.70
N THR A 52 -2.31 2.94 -36.24
CA THR A 52 -1.49 3.82 -35.41
C THR A 52 -1.55 3.51 -33.90
N TRP A 53 -2.22 2.44 -33.47
CA TRP A 53 -2.57 2.27 -32.04
C TRP A 53 -2.31 0.87 -31.45
N ARG A 54 -1.55 0.01 -32.14
CA ARG A 54 -1.10 -1.30 -31.59
C ARG A 54 0.24 -1.22 -30.85
N LEU A 55 0.56 -0.09 -30.23
CA LEU A 55 1.77 0.06 -29.44
C LEU A 55 1.45 -0.22 -27.97
N ASP A 56 2.02 -1.29 -27.42
CA ASP A 56 2.05 -1.50 -25.99
C ASP A 56 3.03 -0.49 -25.37
N ALA A 57 2.52 0.69 -25.02
CA ALA A 57 3.31 1.76 -24.44
C ALA A 57 4.09 1.26 -23.21
N LEU A 58 3.44 0.60 -22.25
CA LEU A 58 4.13 0.10 -21.05
C LEU A 58 5.09 -1.07 -21.33
N GLY A 59 4.83 -1.86 -22.36
CA GLY A 59 5.72 -2.94 -22.79
C GLY A 59 7.02 -2.44 -23.44
N LEU A 60 7.02 -1.22 -23.98
CA LEU A 60 8.17 -0.58 -24.62
C LEU A 60 9.06 0.20 -23.65
N LEU A 61 8.51 0.59 -22.50
CA LEU A 61 9.27 1.32 -21.48
C LEU A 61 10.14 0.37 -20.62
N PRO A 62 11.31 0.84 -20.14
CA PRO A 62 12.02 0.23 -19.02
C PRO A 62 11.07 -0.01 -17.84
N VAL A 63 11.27 -1.11 -17.13
CA VAL A 63 10.34 -1.58 -16.09
C VAL A 63 10.21 -0.56 -14.95
N GLU A 64 11.27 0.18 -14.66
CA GLU A 64 11.33 1.23 -13.65
C GLU A 64 10.38 2.37 -13.99
N LEU A 65 10.35 2.79 -15.26
CA LEU A 65 9.47 3.85 -15.74
C LEU A 65 8.01 3.38 -15.77
N ALA A 66 7.77 2.14 -16.19
CA ALA A 66 6.44 1.55 -16.14
C ALA A 66 5.91 1.50 -14.69
N VAL A 67 6.74 1.11 -13.72
CA VAL A 67 6.39 1.13 -12.29
C VAL A 67 6.10 2.55 -11.81
N THR A 68 6.91 3.55 -12.18
CA THR A 68 6.63 4.95 -11.78
C THR A 68 5.31 5.46 -12.33
N ILE A 69 4.95 5.14 -13.58
CA ILE A 69 3.67 5.56 -14.17
C ILE A 69 2.52 4.86 -13.44
N LEU A 70 2.64 3.56 -13.20
CA LEU A 70 1.62 2.75 -12.54
C LEU A 70 1.39 3.19 -11.08
N GLU A 71 2.40 3.67 -10.38
CA GLU A 71 2.27 4.18 -9.01
C GLU A 71 1.30 5.38 -8.90
N TYR A 72 1.13 6.17 -9.96
CA TYR A 72 0.17 7.27 -9.97
C TYR A 72 -1.28 6.81 -10.18
N LEU A 73 -1.52 5.56 -10.57
CA LEU A 73 -2.86 5.03 -10.76
C LEU A 73 -3.42 4.48 -9.44
N PRO A 74 -4.74 4.62 -9.19
CA PRO A 74 -5.36 3.99 -8.04
C PRO A 74 -5.35 2.46 -8.21
N TRP A 75 -5.27 1.75 -7.08
CA TRP A 75 -5.12 0.29 -7.06
C TRP A 75 -6.21 -0.48 -7.84
N ARG A 76 -7.41 0.08 -7.96
CA ARG A 76 -8.50 -0.51 -8.75
C ARG A 76 -8.16 -0.57 -10.24
N GLU A 77 -7.55 0.48 -10.76
CA GLU A 77 -7.11 0.54 -12.16
C GLU A 77 -5.89 -0.37 -12.35
N LEU A 78 -4.98 -0.46 -11.37
CA LEU A 78 -3.86 -1.43 -11.41
C LEU A 78 -4.35 -2.88 -11.57
N LEU A 79 -5.44 -3.26 -10.90
CA LEU A 79 -6.05 -4.58 -11.07
C LEU A 79 -6.69 -4.77 -12.45
N ARG A 80 -7.18 -3.70 -13.08
CA ARG A 80 -7.65 -3.75 -14.49
C ARG A 80 -6.48 -3.86 -15.46
N CYS A 81 -5.37 -3.17 -15.21
CA CYS A 81 -4.13 -3.26 -15.99
C CYS A 81 -3.62 -4.71 -16.11
N ARG A 82 -3.81 -5.54 -15.08
CA ARG A 82 -3.48 -6.99 -15.12
C ARG A 82 -4.21 -7.77 -16.22
N ARG A 83 -5.37 -7.30 -16.65
CA ARG A 83 -6.23 -7.99 -17.63
C ARG A 83 -5.91 -7.60 -19.08
N VAL A 84 -5.05 -6.60 -19.29
CA VAL A 84 -4.73 -6.08 -20.63
C VAL A 84 -3.85 -7.06 -21.40
N CYS A 85 -2.67 -7.40 -20.86
CA CYS A 85 -1.78 -8.38 -21.48
C CYS A 85 -0.88 -9.08 -20.43
N ARG A 86 -0.18 -10.15 -20.84
CA ARG A 86 0.73 -10.90 -19.96
C ARG A 86 1.85 -10.02 -19.40
N ARG A 87 2.37 -9.09 -20.20
CA ARG A 87 3.44 -8.18 -19.79
C ARG A 87 2.97 -7.19 -18.71
N TRP A 88 1.81 -6.58 -18.88
CA TRP A 88 1.22 -5.69 -17.86
C TRP A 88 0.94 -6.43 -16.57
N ARG A 89 0.47 -7.68 -16.65
CA ARG A 89 0.31 -8.54 -15.48
C ARG A 89 1.64 -8.75 -14.74
N GLN A 90 2.73 -9.02 -15.45
CA GLN A 90 4.06 -9.16 -14.83
C GLN A 90 4.50 -7.88 -14.11
N ILE A 91 4.37 -6.71 -14.76
CA ILE A 91 4.80 -5.43 -14.18
C ILE A 91 3.96 -5.09 -12.93
N THR A 92 2.65 -5.29 -13.00
CA THR A 92 1.73 -5.03 -11.86
C THR A 92 1.81 -6.07 -10.74
N GLN A 93 2.53 -7.18 -10.94
CA GLN A 93 2.82 -8.17 -9.90
C GLN A 93 4.19 -7.93 -9.23
N LEU A 94 4.94 -6.92 -9.66
CA LEU A 94 6.21 -6.58 -9.04
C LEU A 94 6.01 -6.07 -7.61
N ASP A 95 6.75 -6.67 -6.69
CA ASP A 95 6.70 -6.34 -5.26
C ASP A 95 7.10 -4.87 -4.98
N ALA A 96 8.04 -4.35 -5.76
CA ALA A 96 8.47 -2.96 -5.68
C ALA A 96 7.34 -1.94 -5.93
N LEU A 97 6.41 -2.25 -6.85
CA LEU A 97 5.25 -1.40 -7.13
C LEU A 97 4.35 -1.33 -5.89
N TRP A 98 4.01 -2.47 -5.31
CA TRP A 98 3.13 -2.53 -4.13
C TRP A 98 3.78 -1.93 -2.89
N LYS A 99 5.09 -2.02 -2.75
CA LYS A 99 5.84 -1.31 -1.70
C LYS A 99 5.68 0.20 -1.82
N ARG A 100 5.85 0.77 -3.03
CA ARG A 100 5.66 2.21 -3.27
C ARG A 100 4.21 2.63 -3.07
N MET A 101 3.25 1.82 -3.53
CA MET A 101 1.83 2.04 -3.27
C MET A 101 1.51 2.09 -1.77
N CYS A 102 2.07 1.18 -0.97
CA CYS A 102 1.92 1.20 0.49
C CYS A 102 2.53 2.47 1.10
N GLN A 103 3.73 2.88 0.67
CA GLN A 103 4.40 4.07 1.19
C GLN A 103 3.65 5.37 0.85
N ARG A 104 3.01 5.43 -0.32
CA ARG A 104 2.30 6.62 -0.80
C ARG A 104 0.88 6.74 -0.25
N HIS A 105 0.16 5.63 -0.17
CA HIS A 105 -1.29 5.65 0.12
C HIS A 105 -1.66 5.14 1.51
N LEU A 106 -0.75 4.46 2.23
CA LEU A 106 -1.06 3.88 3.54
C LEU A 106 -0.19 4.52 4.62
N SER A 107 -0.74 4.61 5.84
CA SER A 107 0.04 5.03 6.99
C SER A 107 1.02 3.94 7.44
N THR A 108 2.20 4.35 7.90
CA THR A 108 3.24 3.44 8.43
C THR A 108 2.69 2.53 9.54
N GLY A 109 1.82 3.05 10.40
CA GLY A 109 1.15 2.27 11.45
C GLY A 109 0.29 1.15 10.87
N SER A 110 -0.52 1.45 9.84
CA SER A 110 -1.36 0.46 9.18
C SER A 110 -0.56 -0.66 8.51
N VAL A 111 0.54 -0.31 7.86
CA VAL A 111 1.45 -1.27 7.23
C VAL A 111 2.10 -2.17 8.27
N ARG A 112 2.52 -1.61 9.41
CA ARG A 112 3.15 -2.38 10.50
C ARG A 112 2.20 -3.42 11.09
N THR A 113 0.96 -3.02 11.39
CA THR A 113 -0.08 -3.94 11.88
C THR A 113 -0.36 -5.06 10.88
N ALA A 114 -0.48 -4.71 9.59
CA ALA A 114 -0.70 -5.70 8.53
C ALA A 114 0.43 -6.72 8.44
N LYS A 115 1.70 -6.26 8.50
CA LYS A 115 2.87 -7.14 8.48
C LYS A 115 2.91 -8.08 9.68
N HIS A 116 2.63 -7.58 10.88
CA HIS A 116 2.60 -8.39 12.09
C HIS A 116 1.57 -9.52 11.96
N TRP A 117 0.34 -9.16 11.58
CA TRP A 117 -0.75 -10.13 11.39
C TRP A 117 -0.42 -11.20 10.34
N LEU A 118 0.12 -10.78 9.19
CA LEU A 118 0.48 -11.68 8.11
C LEU A 118 1.67 -12.58 8.48
N ALA A 119 2.64 -12.08 9.24
CA ALA A 119 3.80 -12.86 9.67
C ALA A 119 3.40 -14.01 10.60
N GLU A 120 2.46 -13.77 11.52
CA GLU A 120 1.91 -14.78 12.42
C GLU A 120 1.14 -15.88 11.66
N HIS A 121 0.32 -15.51 10.67
CA HIS A 121 -0.55 -16.47 9.97
C HIS A 121 0.15 -17.23 8.84
N HIS A 122 1.14 -16.63 8.17
CA HIS A 122 1.83 -17.26 7.04
C HIS A 122 3.12 -17.99 7.44
N GLY A 123 3.54 -17.96 8.71
CA GLY A 123 4.72 -18.66 9.22
C GLY A 123 6.06 -18.21 8.62
N SER A 124 6.06 -17.18 7.77
CA SER A 124 7.24 -16.60 7.14
C SER A 124 7.37 -15.13 7.53
N SER A 125 8.25 -14.88 8.50
CA SER A 125 8.47 -13.55 9.08
C SER A 125 9.25 -12.61 8.13
N THR A 126 10.00 -13.16 7.17
CA THR A 126 11.04 -12.39 6.48
C THR A 126 10.66 -11.88 5.09
N ASN A 127 9.77 -12.56 4.34
CA ASN A 127 9.42 -12.18 2.97
C ASN A 127 7.91 -12.23 2.72
N LEU A 128 7.18 -11.28 3.30
CA LEU A 128 5.78 -11.05 2.95
C LEU A 128 5.68 -10.22 1.67
N PRO A 129 4.97 -10.69 0.64
CA PRO A 129 4.74 -9.90 -0.57
C PRO A 129 3.93 -8.64 -0.22
N TRP A 130 4.35 -7.48 -0.70
CA TRP A 130 3.70 -6.20 -0.39
C TRP A 130 2.28 -6.12 -0.95
N GLU A 131 1.96 -6.91 -1.97
CA GLU A 131 0.58 -7.03 -2.48
C GLU A 131 -0.37 -7.56 -1.41
N THR A 132 0.02 -8.58 -0.62
CA THR A 132 -0.86 -9.14 0.41
C THR A 132 -1.02 -8.16 1.58
N VAL A 133 0.06 -7.45 1.93
CA VAL A 133 0.02 -6.37 2.93
C VAL A 133 -0.97 -5.28 2.49
N PHE A 134 -0.87 -4.81 1.24
CA PHE A 134 -1.77 -3.80 0.70
C PHE A 134 -3.21 -4.29 0.66
N ALA A 135 -3.43 -5.50 0.15
CA ALA A 135 -4.76 -6.11 0.06
C ALA A 135 -5.41 -6.26 1.44
N TRP A 136 -4.66 -6.66 2.46
CA TRP A 136 -5.13 -6.77 3.83
C TRP A 136 -5.62 -5.42 4.36
N VAL A 137 -4.83 -4.35 4.17
CA VAL A 137 -5.21 -3.01 4.62
C VAL A 137 -6.47 -2.52 3.90
N VAL A 138 -6.54 -2.67 2.58
CA VAL A 138 -7.74 -2.29 1.81
C VAL A 138 -8.97 -3.10 2.23
N ALA A 139 -8.81 -4.40 2.50
CA ALA A 139 -9.89 -5.25 3.00
C ALA A 139 -10.37 -4.78 4.39
N ARG A 140 -9.44 -4.44 5.29
CA ARG A 140 -9.75 -3.85 6.60
C ARG A 140 -10.57 -2.58 6.46
N GLU A 141 -10.12 -1.61 5.67
CA GLU A 141 -10.85 -0.35 5.43
C GLU A 141 -12.24 -0.59 4.85
N ARG A 142 -12.35 -1.54 3.90
CA ARG A 142 -13.64 -1.90 3.32
C ARG A 142 -14.58 -2.53 4.34
N ASN A 143 -14.06 -3.32 5.27
CA ASN A 143 -14.86 -3.91 6.34
C ASN A 143 -15.38 -2.84 7.31
N TRP A 144 -14.54 -1.84 7.64
CA TRP A 144 -14.98 -0.66 8.42
C TRP A 144 -16.08 0.11 7.71
N GLN A 145 -15.93 0.42 6.41
CA GLN A 145 -16.96 1.11 5.64
C GLN A 145 -18.28 0.34 5.55
N LYS A 146 -18.22 -0.99 5.53
CA LYS A 146 -19.39 -1.87 5.44
C LYS A 146 -19.97 -2.25 6.81
N ASN A 147 -19.47 -1.67 7.90
CA ASN A 147 -19.86 -2.01 9.26
C ASN A 147 -19.77 -3.51 9.56
N ARG A 148 -18.69 -4.15 9.10
CA ARG A 148 -18.34 -5.55 9.39
C ARG A 148 -17.07 -5.64 10.23
N PRO A 149 -17.02 -5.04 11.43
CA PRO A 149 -15.87 -5.16 12.30
C PRO A 149 -15.76 -6.60 12.84
N ALA A 150 -14.53 -7.05 13.07
CA ALA A 150 -14.30 -8.22 13.91
C ALA A 150 -14.79 -7.90 15.32
N ARG A 151 -15.63 -8.76 15.88
CA ARG A 151 -16.14 -8.63 17.25
C ARG A 151 -15.53 -9.74 18.09
N HIS A 152 -14.85 -9.34 19.16
CA HIS A 152 -14.26 -10.25 20.12
C HIS A 152 -14.85 -9.96 21.50
N TYR A 153 -15.36 -11.00 22.13
CA TYR A 153 -15.94 -10.93 23.46
C TYR A 153 -14.95 -11.52 24.44
N VAL A 154 -14.42 -10.67 25.31
CA VAL A 154 -13.57 -11.10 26.42
C VAL A 154 -14.49 -11.30 27.60
N ASN A 155 -14.93 -12.55 27.80
CA ASN A 155 -15.79 -12.90 28.94
C ASN A 155 -14.91 -13.40 30.09
N THR A 156 -14.32 -12.45 30.81
CA THR A 156 -13.49 -12.76 31.96
C THR A 156 -14.07 -12.00 33.15
N ALA A 157 -14.41 -12.73 34.21
CA ALA A 157 -14.95 -12.19 35.47
C ALA A 157 -13.86 -11.49 36.30
N VAL A 158 -13.07 -10.63 35.66
CA VAL A 158 -11.95 -9.94 36.29
C VAL A 158 -12.43 -8.73 37.09
N HIS A 159 -13.45 -8.06 36.58
CA HIS A 159 -14.08 -6.95 37.27
C HIS A 159 -15.40 -7.39 37.91
N GLN A 160 -15.58 -7.03 39.17
CA GLN A 160 -16.78 -7.32 39.98
C GLN A 160 -17.85 -6.24 39.81
N SER A 161 -17.51 -5.14 39.16
CA SER A 161 -18.38 -3.99 38.92
C SER A 161 -18.20 -3.44 37.51
N ARG A 162 -18.89 -2.34 37.22
CA ARG A 162 -18.87 -1.70 35.91
C ARG A 162 -17.47 -1.18 35.56
N VAL A 163 -16.97 -1.56 34.39
CA VAL A 163 -15.78 -0.95 33.78
C VAL A 163 -16.10 0.50 33.42
N GLN A 164 -15.37 1.44 34.03
CA GLN A 164 -15.57 2.87 33.81
C GLN A 164 -14.68 3.42 32.69
N LYS A 165 -13.45 2.90 32.59
CA LYS A 165 -12.44 3.41 31.66
C LYS A 165 -11.74 2.24 30.97
N VAL A 166 -11.51 2.41 29.67
CA VAL A 166 -10.71 1.50 28.87
C VAL A 166 -9.73 2.34 28.06
N ARG A 167 -8.47 1.93 28.04
CA ARG A 167 -7.43 2.59 27.26
C ARG A 167 -6.54 1.57 26.57
N LEU A 168 -6.18 1.86 25.32
CA LEU A 168 -5.22 1.06 24.58
C LEU A 168 -3.81 1.59 24.83
N LEU A 169 -2.89 0.68 25.10
CA LEU A 169 -1.48 0.91 25.36
C LEU A 169 -0.65 0.45 24.15
N PRO A 170 0.57 0.99 23.98
CA PRO A 170 1.51 0.46 22.99
C PRO A 170 1.79 -1.03 23.21
N ARG A 171 2.09 -1.74 22.12
CA ARG A 171 2.35 -3.19 22.04
C ARG A 171 1.12 -4.08 22.27
N ASP A 172 -0.01 -3.67 21.70
CA ASP A 172 -1.26 -4.46 21.72
C ASP A 172 -1.70 -4.79 23.15
N ARG A 173 -1.59 -3.80 24.03
CA ARG A 173 -2.02 -3.92 25.42
C ARG A 173 -3.26 -3.07 25.64
N MET A 174 -4.09 -3.49 26.58
CA MET A 174 -5.27 -2.74 26.99
C MET A 174 -5.28 -2.63 28.51
N LEU A 175 -5.72 -1.49 29.01
CA LEU A 175 -5.88 -1.24 30.43
C LEU A 175 -7.34 -0.91 30.70
N THR A 176 -7.94 -1.64 31.63
CA THR A 176 -9.34 -1.46 32.03
C THR A 176 -9.40 -1.08 33.49
N GLY A 177 -10.17 -0.05 33.81
CA GLY A 177 -10.42 0.41 35.17
C GLY A 177 -11.89 0.27 35.53
N SER A 178 -12.16 -0.30 36.69
CA SER A 178 -13.50 -0.62 37.17
C SER A 178 -13.79 0.07 38.51
N TYR A 179 -15.08 0.22 38.81
CA TYR A 179 -15.55 0.80 40.08
C TYR A 179 -15.25 -0.09 41.30
N ASP A 180 -14.89 -1.34 41.07
CA ASP A 180 -14.46 -2.30 42.10
C ASP A 180 -13.06 -2.00 42.68
N ARG A 181 -12.52 -0.79 42.43
CA ARG A 181 -11.19 -0.37 42.89
C ARG A 181 -10.08 -1.25 42.30
N SER A 182 -10.26 -1.71 41.05
CA SER A 182 -9.25 -2.48 40.35
C SER A 182 -8.96 -1.99 38.92
N LEU A 183 -7.68 -2.13 38.57
CA LEU A 183 -7.14 -1.98 37.23
C LEU A 183 -6.69 -3.34 36.71
N ALA A 184 -7.07 -3.69 35.49
CA ALA A 184 -6.60 -4.90 34.84
C ALA A 184 -5.82 -4.55 33.56
N LEU A 185 -4.60 -5.06 33.48
CA LEU A 185 -3.76 -4.98 32.30
C LEU A 185 -3.97 -6.24 31.47
N TRP A 186 -4.21 -6.06 30.18
CA TRP A 186 -4.47 -7.10 29.21
C TRP A 186 -3.43 -7.06 28.12
N GLN A 187 -2.96 -8.23 27.71
CA GLN A 187 -2.33 -8.44 26.42
C GLN A 187 -3.44 -8.83 25.44
N LEU A 188 -3.61 -8.03 24.39
CA LEU A 188 -4.50 -8.35 23.29
C LEU A 188 -3.72 -9.19 22.29
N ASP A 189 -4.31 -10.32 21.92
CA ASP A 189 -3.84 -11.11 20.79
C ASP A 189 -4.62 -10.71 19.54
N MET A 190 -3.96 -10.81 18.40
CA MET A 190 -4.52 -10.49 17.09
C MET A 190 -5.70 -11.40 16.69
N HIS A 191 -5.85 -12.55 17.34
CA HIS A 191 -6.96 -13.49 17.15
C HIS A 191 -8.21 -13.13 17.96
N GLY A 192 -8.14 -12.07 18.76
CA GLY A 192 -9.26 -11.62 19.59
C GLY A 192 -9.32 -12.23 20.98
N SER A 193 -8.32 -13.01 21.39
CA SER A 193 -8.10 -13.33 22.80
C SER A 193 -7.51 -12.12 23.51
N ALA A 194 -7.91 -11.92 24.76
CA ALA A 194 -7.27 -10.98 25.65
C ALA A 194 -6.84 -11.73 26.90
N ASN A 195 -5.53 -11.83 27.10
CA ASN A 195 -4.94 -12.48 28.25
C ASN A 195 -4.70 -11.43 29.33
N MET A 196 -5.24 -11.66 30.53
CA MET A 196 -4.95 -10.77 31.66
C MET A 196 -3.50 -10.96 32.09
N LEU A 197 -2.71 -9.89 32.05
CA LEU A 197 -1.33 -9.88 32.51
C LEU A 197 -1.24 -9.64 34.01
N CYS A 198 -1.98 -8.65 34.51
CA CYS A 198 -2.02 -8.35 35.94
C CYS A 198 -3.32 -7.66 36.34
N LYS A 199 -3.65 -7.80 37.63
CA LYS A 199 -4.70 -7.04 38.30
C LYS A 199 -4.04 -6.26 39.44
N LEU A 200 -4.32 -4.96 39.48
CA LEU A 200 -3.82 -4.05 40.48
C LEU A 200 -5.01 -3.49 41.27
N GLU A 201 -4.86 -3.39 42.58
CA GLU A 201 -5.81 -2.67 43.42
C GLU A 201 -5.43 -1.20 43.45
N CYS A 202 -6.43 -0.34 43.29
CA CYS A 202 -6.25 1.10 43.25
C CYS A 202 -7.47 1.79 43.85
N GLU A 203 -7.37 3.06 44.21
CA GLU A 203 -8.57 3.84 44.51
C GLU A 203 -9.45 4.00 43.26
N SER A 204 -10.64 4.58 43.42
CA SER A 204 -11.59 4.76 42.32
C SER A 204 -10.93 5.50 41.15
N VAL A 205 -10.84 4.84 39.99
CA VAL A 205 -10.14 5.37 38.81
C VAL A 205 -11.06 6.30 38.03
N SER A 206 -10.90 7.61 38.23
CA SER A 206 -11.68 8.64 37.53
C SER A 206 -11.14 8.97 36.13
N ALA A 207 -9.82 8.87 35.94
CA ALA A 207 -9.13 9.12 34.68
C ALA A 207 -7.92 8.20 34.53
N LEU A 208 -7.57 7.88 33.29
CA LEU A 208 -6.44 7.02 33.00
C LEU A 208 -5.68 7.60 31.81
N ASP A 209 -4.45 8.00 32.07
CA ASP A 209 -3.54 8.55 31.07
C ASP A 209 -2.25 7.76 30.95
N VAL A 210 -1.63 7.85 29.79
CA VAL A 210 -0.34 7.24 29.50
C VAL A 210 0.61 8.39 29.29
N MET A 211 1.65 8.46 30.13
CA MET A 211 2.75 9.38 29.85
C MET A 211 3.53 8.83 28.67
N ASP A 212 3.63 9.63 27.61
CA ASP A 212 4.41 9.33 26.41
C ASP A 212 5.93 9.29 26.71
#